data_AF-A0A7Y9MIH6-F1
#
_entry.id   AF-A0A7Y9MIH6-F1
#
_cell.length_a   1.000
_cell.length_b   1.000
_cell.length_c   1.000
_cell.angle_alpha   90.00
_cell.angle_beta   90.00
_cell.angle_gamma   90.00
#
_symmetry.space_group_name_H-M   'P 1'
#
loop_
_entity.id
_entity.type
_entity.pdbx_description
1 polymer ?
#
loop_
_entity_poly.entity_id
_entity_poly.type
_entity_poly.pdbx_seq_one_letter_code
_entity_poly.pdbx_strand_id
1 'polypeptide(L)' 'MGEDERMTDAGAPSELLSALEIIESQPLAERAEGFAAIHDDLARRLDQTLGAGDPAHR' A
#
# COMPACT_ATOMS: atom_id res chain seq x y z
N MET A 1 1.33 -17.23 -26.02
CA MET A 1 0.53 -16.24 -25.27
C MET A 1 -0.07 -16.98 -24.10
N GLY A 2 0.66 -16.97 -23.00
CA GLY A 2 0.30 -17.59 -21.73
C GLY A 2 1.05 -16.83 -20.65
N GLU A 3 1.00 -15.51 -20.76
CA GLU A 3 1.39 -14.56 -19.73
C GLU A 3 0.13 -14.26 -18.90
N ASP A 4 -0.45 -15.32 -18.33
CA ASP A 4 -1.12 -15.18 -17.04
C ASP A 4 0.01 -14.89 -16.04
N GLU A 5 0.44 -13.63 -16.05
CA GLU A 5 1.16 -13.03 -14.96
C GLU A 5 0.43 -13.45 -13.70
N ARG A 6 1.09 -14.29 -12.91
CA ARG A 6 0.81 -14.27 -11.49
C ARG A 6 0.99 -12.81 -11.09
N MET A 7 -0.12 -12.09 -11.00
CA MET A 7 -0.23 -10.70 -10.56
C MET A 7 0.06 -10.66 -9.05
N THR A 8 1.22 -11.19 -8.69
CA THR A 8 1.80 -11.18 -7.36
C THR A 8 2.52 -9.86 -7.27
N ASP A 9 2.00 -8.95 -6.46
CA ASP A 9 2.74 -7.93 -5.68
C ASP A 9 3.70 -6.98 -6.41
N ALA A 10 4.22 -7.25 -7.61
CA ALA A 10 5.28 -6.52 -8.27
C ALA A 10 4.91 -5.08 -8.62
N GLY A 11 3.60 -4.79 -8.72
CA GLY A 11 3.07 -3.43 -8.87
C GLY A 11 3.01 -2.65 -7.55
N ALA A 12 2.82 -3.30 -6.40
CA ALA A 12 2.56 -2.63 -5.13
C ALA A 12 3.78 -1.83 -4.60
N PRO A 13 5.03 -2.34 -4.65
CA PRO A 13 6.21 -1.54 -4.35
C PRO A 13 6.39 -0.36 -5.30
N SER A 14 6.11 -0.55 -6.60
CA SER A 14 6.23 0.53 -7.59
C SER A 14 5.20 1.64 -7.35
N GLU A 15 3.95 1.28 -7.09
CA GLU A 15 2.87 2.23 -6.79
C GLU A 15 3.14 2.99 -5.49
N LEU A 16 3.65 2.31 -4.45
CA LEU A 16 4.03 2.94 -3.20
C LEU A 16 5.17 3.95 -3.40
N LEU A 17 6.21 3.58 -4.14
CA LEU A 17 7.32 4.48 -4.46
C LEU A 17 6.83 5.71 -5.22
N SER A 18 5.99 5.55 -6.24
CA SER A 18 5.40 6.68 -6.96
C SER A 18 4.53 7.57 -6.07
N ALA A 19 3.78 7.00 -5.13
CA ALA A 19 2.99 7.78 -4.17
C ALA A 19 3.86 8.58 -3.19
N LEU A 20 4.97 7.99 -2.73
CA LEU A 20 5.94 8.67 -1.86
C LEU A 20 6.62 9.83 -2.59
N GLU A 21 7.02 9.65 -3.86
CA GLU A 21 7.61 10.72 -4.68
C GLU A 21 6.66 11.92 -4.81
N ILE A 22 5.36 11.68 -4.97
CA ILE A 22 4.35 12.74 -5.01
C ILE A 22 4.31 13.50 -3.68
N ILE A 23 4.28 12.80 -2.54
CA ILE A 23 4.26 13.44 -1.21
C ILE A 23 5.54 14.24 -0.98
N GLU A 24 6.69 13.70 -1.37
CA GLU A 24 7.98 14.38 -1.24
C GLU A 24 8.12 15.61 -2.14
N SER A 25 7.28 15.74 -3.17
CA SER A 25 7.19 16.96 -3.98
C SER A 25 6.36 18.07 -3.33
N GLN A 26 5.54 17.75 -2.32
CA GLN A 26 4.65 18.69 -1.64
C GLN A 26 5.40 19.59 -0.63
N PRO A 27 4.82 20.75 -0.26
CA PRO A 27 5.31 21.58 0.84
C PRO A 27 5.43 20.78 2.14
N LEU A 28 6.46 21.08 2.93
CA LEU A 28 6.77 20.33 4.16
C LEU A 28 5.58 20.25 5.14
N ALA A 29 4.76 21.31 5.20
CA ALA A 29 3.59 21.38 6.06
C ALA A 29 2.49 20.36 5.69
N GLU A 30 2.47 19.86 4.45
CA GLU A 30 1.45 18.95 3.92
C GLU A 30 1.90 17.48 3.98
N ARG A 31 3.21 17.23 4.02
CA ARG A 31 3.77 15.87 3.94
C ARG A 31 3.31 14.94 5.06
N ALA A 32 3.15 15.49 6.26
CA ALA A 32 2.74 14.70 7.42
C ALA A 32 1.35 14.04 7.20
N GLU A 33 0.41 14.78 6.63
CA GLU A 33 -0.93 14.28 6.30
C GLU A 33 -0.87 13.24 5.18
N GLY A 34 -0.07 13.48 4.15
CA GLY A 34 0.15 12.51 3.06
C GLY A 34 0.73 11.18 3.54
N PHE A 35 1.76 11.21 4.40
CA PHE A 35 2.35 9.99 4.95
C PHE A 35 1.40 9.26 5.89
N ALA A 36 0.60 9.98 6.70
CA ALA A 36 -0.42 9.37 7.55
C ALA A 36 -1.46 8.61 6.71
N ALA A 37 -1.92 9.20 5.60
CA ALA A 37 -2.89 8.56 4.71
C ALA A 37 -2.34 7.27 4.06
N ILE A 38 -1.08 7.28 3.60
CA ILE A 38 -0.44 6.06 3.07
C ILE A 38 -0.30 4.99 4.16
N HIS A 39 0.10 5.38 5.36
CA HIS A 39 0.24 4.47 6.48
C HIS A 39 -1.11 3.79 6.82
N ASP A 40 -2.19 4.55 6.91
CA ASP A 40 -3.53 4.03 7.21
C ASP A 40 -4.02 3.06 6.13
N ASP A 41 -3.75 3.37 4.86
CA ASP A 41 -4.10 2.48 3.76
C ASP A 41 -3.32 1.16 3.80
N LEU A 42 -2.01 1.22 4.06
CA LEU A 42 -1.17 0.03 4.19
C LEU A 42 -1.59 -0.83 5.39
N ALA A 43 -1.88 -0.21 6.54
CA ALA A 43 -2.39 -0.91 7.72
C ALA A 43 -3.70 -1.64 7.41
N ARG A 44 -4.63 -0.98 6.71
CA ARG A 44 -5.89 -1.60 6.26
C ARG A 44 -5.66 -2.79 5.31
N ARG A 45 -4.71 -2.68 4.36
CA ARG A 45 -4.37 -3.78 3.45
C ARG A 45 -3.77 -4.98 4.21
N LEU A 46 -2.91 -4.71 5.20
CA LEU A 46 -2.36 -5.73 6.09
C LEU A 46 -3.46 -6.42 6.90
N ASP A 47 -4.36 -5.65 7.52
CA ASP A 47 -5.49 -6.20 8.28
C ASP A 47 -6.42 -7.04 7.40
N GLN A 48 -6.66 -6.64 6.15
CA GLN A 48 -7.45 -7.43 5.21
C GLN A 48 -6.76 -8.73 4.80
N THR A 49 -5.44 -8.69 4.62
CA THR A 49 -4.65 -9.87 4.22
C THR A 49 -4.48 -10.85 5.39
N LEU A 50 -4.22 -10.33 6.60
CA LEU A 50 -4.05 -11.12 7.83
C LEU A 50 -5.40 -11.59 8.37
N GLY A 51 -6.43 -10.74 8.36
CA GLY A 51 -7.78 -11.07 8.83
C GLY A 51 -8.57 -11.99 7.89
N ALA A 52 -8.23 -12.05 6.59
CA ALA A 52 -8.78 -13.05 5.67
C ALA A 52 -8.11 -14.43 5.79
N GLY A 53 -6.91 -14.49 6.40
CA GLY A 53 -6.09 -15.70 6.53
C GLY A 53 -6.11 -16.38 7.90
N ASP A 54 -6.66 -15.74 8.94
CA ASP A 54 -6.68 -16.30 10.29
C ASP A 54 -8.05 -16.92 10.66
N PRO A 55 -8.20 -18.25 10.70
CA PRO A 55 -9.40 -18.89 11.23
C PRO A 55 -9.56 -18.73 12.75
N ALA A 56 -8.57 -18.20 13.48
CA ALA A 56 -8.58 -18.04 14.93
C ALA A 56 -9.19 -16.71 15.42
N HIS A 57 -9.64 -15.83 14.52
CA HIS A 57 -10.31 -14.57 14.86
C HIS A 57 -11.80 -14.50 14.45
N ARG A 58 -12.44 -15.67 14.25
CA ARG A 58 -13.91 -15.79 14.19
C ARG A 58 -14.44 -16.31 15.53
#